data_AF-A0AAV1RLS5-F1
#
_entry.id   AF-A0AAV1RLS5-F1
#
_cell.length_a   1.000
_cell.length_b   1.000
_cell.length_c   1.000
_cell.angle_alpha   90.00
_cell.angle_beta   90.00
_cell.angle_gamma   90.00
#
_symmetry.space_group_name_H-M   'P 1'
#
loop_
_entity.id
_entity.type
_entity.pdbx_description
1 polymer ?
#
loop_
_entity_poly.entity_id
_entity_poly.type
_entity_poly.pdbx_seq_one_letter_code
_entity_poly.pdbx_strand_id
1 'polypeptide(L)'
;RILNPIQDLEALPKGAIERLEKARTRGKFVKASRKVARILMSEAYSSHVINALAKPIDGRGAILSSESHLIESLTPRIVLRHFVYVPLQVGLIAC
;
A
#
# COMPACT_ATOMS: atom_id res chain seq x y z
N ARG A 1 -18.25 2.99 38.42
CA ARG A 1 -17.67 4.01 37.51
C ARG A 1 -16.76 3.26 36.53
N ILE A 2 -17.12 3.35 35.26
CA ILE A 2 -16.70 2.69 33.99
C ILE A 2 -15.41 1.82 34.03
N LEU A 3 -15.57 0.56 33.60
CA LEU A 3 -14.58 -0.53 33.60
C LEU A 3 -13.52 -0.38 32.50
N ASN A 4 -12.27 -0.64 32.87
CA ASN A 4 -11.11 -0.79 31.99
C ASN A 4 -11.21 -2.10 31.18
N PRO A 5 -11.18 -2.09 29.84
CA PRO A 5 -11.28 -3.32 29.05
C PRO A 5 -9.91 -3.94 28.69
N ILE A 6 -8.84 -3.71 29.48
CA ILE A 6 -7.47 -4.15 29.11
C ILE A 6 -7.00 -5.39 29.90
N GLN A 7 -7.72 -5.78 30.94
CA GLN A 7 -7.45 -7.01 31.69
C GLN A 7 -8.54 -8.02 31.36
N ASP A 8 -8.12 -9.28 31.21
CA ASP A 8 -8.94 -10.49 31.06
C ASP A 8 -9.19 -10.96 29.61
N LEU A 9 -8.21 -11.68 29.07
CA LEU A 9 -8.41 -12.82 28.14
C LEU A 9 -7.07 -13.58 27.98
N GLU A 10 -6.59 -14.16 29.07
CA GLU A 10 -5.74 -15.36 29.03
C GLU A 10 -6.67 -16.57 28.91
N ALA A 11 -6.72 -17.22 27.74
CA ALA A 11 -6.93 -18.67 27.59
C ALA A 11 -7.21 -19.09 26.12
N LEU A 12 -6.21 -19.12 25.25
CA LEU A 12 -6.18 -20.01 24.06
C LEU A 12 -4.72 -20.42 23.73
N PRO A 13 -4.48 -21.63 23.21
CA PRO A 13 -3.16 -22.27 23.20
C PRO A 13 -2.11 -21.59 22.29
N LYS A 14 -0.90 -21.48 22.86
CA LYS A 14 0.20 -20.54 22.56
C LYS A 14 1.00 -20.78 21.26
N GLY A 15 0.64 -21.75 20.42
CA GLY A 15 1.52 -22.25 19.35
C GLY A 15 1.40 -21.59 17.96
N ALA A 16 0.24 -21.08 17.58
CA ALA A 16 0.01 -20.55 16.22
C ALA A 16 0.18 -19.03 16.11
N ILE A 17 0.10 -18.32 17.24
CA ILE A 17 0.13 -16.85 17.31
C ILE A 17 1.58 -16.31 17.30
N GLU A 18 2.57 -17.14 17.65
CA GLU A 18 3.96 -16.72 17.87
C GLU A 18 4.71 -16.24 16.61
N ARG A 19 4.28 -16.67 15.41
CA ARG A 19 4.95 -16.28 14.15
C ARG A 19 4.58 -14.88 13.66
N LEU A 20 3.44 -14.33 14.05
CA LEU A 20 2.99 -12.99 13.66
C LEU A 20 3.05 -11.97 14.82
N GLU A 21 2.98 -12.40 16.08
CA GLU A 21 3.11 -11.50 17.23
C GLU A 21 4.56 -11.08 17.56
N LYS A 22 5.58 -11.80 17.07
CA LYS A 22 6.99 -11.48 17.36
C LYS A 22 7.41 -10.07 16.90
N ALA A 23 6.66 -9.47 15.97
CA ALA A 23 6.91 -8.09 15.52
C ALA A 23 6.20 -7.02 16.36
N ARG A 24 5.13 -7.34 17.10
CA ARG A 24 4.28 -6.35 17.78
C ARG A 24 4.06 -6.69 19.25
N THR A 25 5.06 -6.39 20.06
CA THR A 25 4.96 -6.36 21.52
C THR A 25 3.93 -5.30 21.95
N ARG A 26 3.01 -5.69 22.85
CA ARG A 26 2.04 -4.78 23.50
C ARG A 26 2.86 -3.69 24.23
N GLY A 27 2.79 -2.43 23.75
CA GLY A 27 3.58 -1.31 24.31
C GLY A 27 4.50 -0.57 23.32
N LYS A 28 4.55 -0.93 22.03
CA LYS A 28 5.36 -0.18 21.04
C LYS A 28 4.74 1.18 20.68
N PHE A 29 5.54 2.24 20.77
CA PHE A 29 5.18 3.59 20.35
C PHE A 29 5.04 3.69 18.83
N VAL A 30 3.89 4.14 18.36
CA VAL A 30 3.63 4.43 16.94
C VAL A 30 3.89 5.91 16.71
N LYS A 31 4.80 6.25 15.78
CA LYS A 31 5.01 7.63 15.34
C LYS A 31 4.13 7.90 14.12
N ALA A 32 3.33 8.97 14.18
CA ALA A 32 2.58 9.42 13.02
C ALA A 32 3.55 9.94 11.95
N SER A 33 3.36 9.47 10.71
CA SER A 33 4.19 9.88 9.55
C SER A 33 4.01 11.37 9.18
N ARG A 34 2.93 12.02 9.66
CA ARG A 34 2.53 13.42 9.37
C ARG A 34 2.45 13.77 7.87
N LYS A 35 2.52 12.77 7.00
CA LYS A 35 2.50 12.88 5.55
C LYS A 35 1.31 12.08 5.03
N VAL A 36 0.54 12.68 4.12
CA VAL A 36 -0.52 11.99 3.38
C VAL A 36 0.10 10.85 2.56
N ALA A 37 -0.63 9.74 2.46
CA ALA A 37 -0.21 8.55 1.74
C ALA A 37 0.20 8.89 0.30
N ARG A 38 1.44 8.54 -0.04
CA ARG A 38 2.06 8.83 -1.33
C ARG A 38 2.95 7.68 -1.74
N ILE A 39 3.09 7.54 -3.04
CA ILE A 39 3.99 6.58 -3.67
C ILE A 39 5.02 7.34 -4.51
N LEU A 40 6.16 6.71 -4.67
CA LEU A 40 7.22 7.18 -5.55
C LEU A 40 6.83 6.84 -7.01
N MET A 41 7.23 7.68 -7.96
CA MET A 41 6.95 7.54 -9.40
C MET A 41 8.28 7.52 -10.16
N SER A 42 8.50 6.46 -10.94
CA SER A 42 9.72 6.26 -11.72
C SER A 42 9.43 5.42 -12.96
N GLU A 43 10.07 5.74 -14.07
CA GLU A 43 10.04 4.89 -15.27
C GLU A 43 10.73 3.54 -15.04
N ALA A 44 11.64 3.49 -14.05
CA ALA A 44 12.34 2.28 -13.63
C ALA A 44 11.46 1.28 -12.88
N TYR A 45 10.14 1.48 -12.77
CA TYR A 45 9.22 0.43 -12.35
C TYR A 45 9.01 -0.65 -13.41
N SER A 46 9.20 -0.31 -14.69
CA SER A 46 9.15 -1.29 -15.75
C SER A 46 10.21 -2.36 -15.51
N SER A 47 9.85 -3.64 -15.62
CA SER A 47 10.68 -4.82 -15.31
C SER A 47 10.89 -5.19 -13.82
N HIS A 48 10.27 -4.48 -12.88
CA HIS A 48 10.29 -4.83 -11.44
C HIS A 48 8.90 -5.25 -10.92
N VAL A 49 8.86 -6.22 -10.01
CA VAL A 49 7.74 -6.52 -9.14
C VAL A 49 7.86 -5.70 -7.86
N ILE A 50 6.81 -4.93 -7.62
CA ILE A 50 6.69 -3.99 -6.51
C ILE A 50 5.45 -4.32 -5.68
N ASN A 51 5.49 -4.01 -4.39
CA ASN A 51 4.31 -4.01 -3.54
C ASN A 51 3.49 -2.71 -3.74
N ALA A 52 2.26 -2.66 -3.22
CA ALA A 52 1.35 -1.51 -3.24
C ALA A 52 1.95 -0.21 -2.69
N LEU A 53 3.00 -0.27 -1.86
CA LEU A 53 3.73 0.89 -1.36
C LEU A 53 4.95 1.28 -2.23
N ALA A 54 4.99 0.81 -3.48
CA ALA A 54 6.06 1.05 -4.46
C ALA A 54 7.47 0.61 -3.98
N LYS A 55 7.53 -0.44 -3.14
CA LYS A 55 8.78 -1.04 -2.68
C LYS A 55 9.09 -2.30 -3.51
N PRO A 56 10.30 -2.44 -4.06
CA PRO A 56 10.68 -3.62 -4.82
C PRO A 56 10.72 -4.85 -3.90
N ILE A 57 10.17 -5.96 -4.38
CA ILE A 57 10.20 -7.26 -3.69
C ILE A 57 11.15 -8.27 -4.36
N ASP A 58 11.69 -7.92 -5.53
CA ASP A 58 12.50 -8.83 -6.36
C ASP A 58 13.94 -9.04 -5.90
N GLY A 59 14.43 -8.25 -4.94
CA GLY A 59 15.84 -8.28 -4.53
C GLY A 59 16.84 -7.76 -5.59
N ARG A 60 16.36 -7.19 -6.70
CA ARG A 60 17.19 -6.64 -7.81
C ARG A 60 17.81 -5.26 -7.54
N GLY A 61 17.72 -4.76 -6.31
CA GLY A 61 18.22 -3.45 -5.92
C GLY A 61 17.12 -2.40 -5.67
N ALA A 62 17.54 -1.19 -5.31
CA ALA A 62 16.63 -0.08 -5.04
C ALA A 62 16.25 0.65 -6.34
N ILE A 63 14.97 1.02 -6.45
CA ILE A 63 14.46 1.80 -7.58
C ILE A 63 14.72 3.28 -7.30
N LEU A 64 15.45 3.94 -8.20
CA LEU A 64 15.64 5.39 -8.15
C LEU A 64 14.36 6.08 -8.63
N SER A 65 13.82 6.96 -7.80
CA SER A 65 12.62 7.74 -8.09
C SER A 65 12.86 9.20 -7.75
N SER A 66 12.60 10.08 -8.70
CA SER A 66 12.73 11.54 -8.54
C SER A 66 11.43 12.17 -8.03
N GLU A 67 10.28 11.59 -8.35
CA GLU A 67 8.97 12.20 -8.08
C GLU A 67 8.11 11.36 -7.14
N SER A 68 7.16 12.00 -6.46
CA SER A 68 6.19 11.33 -5.59
C SER A 68 4.79 11.81 -5.89
N HIS A 69 3.84 10.89 -6.00
CA HIS A 69 2.44 11.17 -6.27
C HIS A 69 1.53 10.71 -5.12
N LEU A 70 0.46 11.46 -4.87
CA LEU A 70 -0.53 11.11 -3.85
C LEU A 70 -1.41 9.98 -4.38
N ILE A 71 -1.73 9.02 -3.51
CA ILE A 71 -2.59 7.89 -3.88
C ILE A 71 -4.04 8.37 -4.09
N GLU A 72 -4.47 9.35 -3.32
CA GLU A 72 -5.82 9.92 -3.34
C GLU A 72 -5.86 11.24 -4.13
N SER A 73 -5.11 11.33 -5.23
CA SER A 73 -5.15 12.51 -6.08
C SER A 73 -6.55 12.69 -6.69
N LEU A 74 -6.98 13.94 -6.82
CA LEU A 74 -8.32 14.24 -7.35
C LEU A 74 -8.43 13.80 -8.81
N THR A 75 -9.57 13.22 -9.15
CA THR A 75 -9.86 12.84 -10.54
C THR A 75 -10.09 14.08 -11.42
N PRO A 76 -9.79 14.00 -12.73
CA PRO A 76 -9.99 15.12 -13.63
C PRO A 76 -11.47 15.51 -13.71
N ARG A 77 -11.72 16.82 -13.61
CA ARG A 77 -13.04 17.45 -13.72
C ARG A 77 -13.62 17.26 -15.13
N ILE A 78 -14.94 17.40 -15.28
CA ILE A 78 -15.67 17.19 -16.56
C ILE A 78 -15.04 17.97 -17.72
N VAL A 79 -14.65 19.23 -17.49
CA VAL A 79 -14.05 20.11 -18.51
C VAL A 79 -12.67 19.59 -19.00
N LEU A 80 -11.97 18.80 -18.18
CA LEU A 80 -10.66 18.24 -18.51
C LEU A 80 -10.75 16.86 -19.18
N ARG A 81 -11.95 16.29 -19.35
CA ARG A 81 -12.15 15.00 -20.01
C ARG A 81 -12.38 15.22 -21.50
N HIS A 82 -11.85 14.32 -22.31
CA HIS A 82 -12.04 14.32 -23.76
C HIS A 82 -12.75 13.04 -24.22
N PHE A 83 -13.42 13.11 -25.37
CA PHE A 83 -13.94 11.93 -26.04
C PHE A 83 -12.79 11.01 -26.45
N VAL A 84 -12.96 9.71 -26.24
CA VAL A 84 -11.96 8.70 -26.61
C VAL A 84 -12.24 8.25 -28.03
N TYR A 85 -11.35 8.58 -28.97
CA TYR A 85 -11.44 8.15 -30.37
C TYR A 85 -10.46 7.03 -30.73
N VAL A 86 -9.54 6.69 -29.81
CA VAL A 86 -8.51 5.69 -30.03
C VAL A 86 -8.95 4.37 -29.39
N PRO A 87 -9.09 3.28 -30.16
CA PRO A 87 -9.43 1.99 -29.59
C PRO A 87 -8.23 1.43 -28.81
N LEU A 88 -8.49 0.88 -27.63
CA LEU A 88 -7.51 0.07 -26.91
C LEU A 88 -7.59 -1.37 -27.46
N GLN A 89 -6.58 -1.77 -28.22
CA GLN A 89 -6.53 -3.11 -28.78
C GLN A 89 -6.24 -4.14 -27.68
N VAL A 90 -7.21 -5.03 -27.39
CA VAL A 90 -7.07 -6.10 -26.40
C VAL A 90 -6.64 -7.43 -27.04
N GLY A 91 -6.78 -7.58 -28.36
CA GLY A 91 -6.37 -8.79 -29.10
C GLY A 91 -7.36 -9.96 -29.01
N LEU A 92 -8.57 -9.73 -28.47
CA LEU A 92 -9.66 -10.71 -28.43
C LEU A 92 -10.63 -10.49 -29.61
N ILE A 93 -11.17 -11.59 -30.14
CA ILE A 93 -12.09 -11.57 -31.29
C ILE A 93 -13.52 -11.16 -30.87
N ALA A 94 -13.86 -11.36 -29.59
CA ALA A 94 -15.07 -10.86 -28.96
C ALA A 94 -14.78 -10.54 -27.48
N CYS A 95 -15.47 -9.52 -26.95
CA CYS A 95 -15.42 -9.11 -25.55
C CYS A 95 -16.69 -9.54 -24.82
#